data_AF-A0A9E8RZ03-F1
#
_entry.id   AF-A0A9E8RZ03-F1
#
_cell.length_a   1.000
_cell.length_b   1.000
_cell.length_c   1.000
_cell.angle_alpha   90.00
_cell.angle_beta   90.00
_cell.angle_gamma   90.00
#
_symmetry.space_group_name_H-M   'P 1'
#
loop_
_entity.id
_entity.type
_entity.pdbx_description
1 polymer ?
#
loop_
_entity_poly.entity_id
_entity_poly.type
_entity_poly.pdbx_seq_one_letter_code
_entity_poly.pdbx_strand_id
1 'polypeptide(L)'
;MNYYLPEGFQGCAYVFYNVESEPPLTLKDGVIDYHFNEDGILLTSSPPDFGWEGRDSSGFYQANYYSGDRLMDKEEITFSSLGEGYVYDVGKYYYEKIGVKEEYCTHISGVARRIFQNK
;
A
#
# COMPACT_ATOMS: atom_id res chain seq x y z
N MET A 1 5.57 1.87 11.08
CA MET A 1 4.89 1.19 9.96
C MET A 1 5.92 0.37 9.21
N ASN A 2 5.61 -0.88 8.90
CA ASN A 2 6.48 -1.75 8.11
C ASN A 2 5.76 -2.11 6.81
N TYR A 3 6.43 -2.02 5.68
CA TYR A 3 5.88 -2.35 4.37
C TYR A 3 6.66 -3.55 3.80
N TYR A 4 6.01 -4.70 3.73
CA TYR A 4 6.59 -5.98 3.30
C TYR A 4 6.23 -6.27 1.86
N LEU A 5 7.16 -5.96 0.96
CA LEU A 5 7.08 -6.24 -0.47
C LEU A 5 7.58 -7.67 -0.76
N PRO A 6 7.14 -8.29 -1.87
CA PRO A 6 7.68 -9.56 -2.35
C PRO A 6 9.21 -9.52 -2.54
N GLU A 7 9.87 -10.67 -2.39
CA GLU A 7 11.33 -10.74 -2.53
C GLU A 7 11.77 -10.36 -3.95
N GLY A 8 12.59 -9.30 -4.06
CA GLY A 8 13.09 -8.81 -5.35
C GLY A 8 12.08 -8.02 -6.19
N PHE A 9 10.95 -7.60 -5.60
CA PHE A 9 9.91 -6.79 -6.24
C PHE A 9 10.47 -5.53 -6.95
N GLN A 10 9.90 -5.18 -8.11
CA GLN A 10 10.25 -3.99 -8.90
C GLN A 10 8.99 -3.40 -9.53
N GLY A 11 8.91 -2.07 -9.59
CA GLY A 11 7.73 -1.34 -9.99
C GLY A 11 7.04 -0.68 -8.79
N CYS A 12 5.72 -0.53 -8.84
CA CYS A 12 4.95 0.19 -7.83
C CYS A 12 4.00 -0.72 -7.09
N ALA A 13 4.09 -0.68 -5.75
CA ALA A 13 3.14 -1.30 -4.86
C ALA A 13 2.05 -0.31 -4.45
N TYR A 14 0.84 -0.85 -4.19
CA TYR A 14 -0.38 -0.07 -3.98
C TYR A 14 -1.20 -0.63 -2.82
N VAL A 15 -1.51 0.25 -1.85
CA VAL A 15 -2.51 -0.02 -0.80
C VAL A 15 -3.82 0.59 -1.26
N PHE A 16 -4.92 -0.18 -1.28
CA PHE A 16 -6.27 0.32 -1.53
C PHE A 16 -7.09 0.26 -0.23
N TYR A 17 -7.51 1.43 0.24
CA TYR A 17 -8.29 1.59 1.48
C TYR A 17 -9.81 1.55 1.21
N ASN A 18 -10.61 1.40 2.27
CA ASN A 18 -12.08 1.34 2.25
C ASN A 18 -12.68 0.21 1.37
N VAL A 19 -11.97 -0.90 1.17
CA VAL A 19 -12.48 -2.07 0.43
C VAL A 19 -13.24 -2.99 1.38
N GLU A 20 -14.57 -2.82 1.46
CA GLU A 20 -15.44 -3.44 2.48
C GLU A 20 -15.31 -4.96 2.66
N SER A 21 -14.97 -5.70 1.60
CA SER A 21 -14.85 -7.17 1.64
C SER A 21 -13.51 -7.70 2.16
N GLU A 22 -12.54 -6.83 2.45
CA GLU A 22 -11.14 -7.20 2.70
C GLU A 22 -10.76 -6.95 4.18
N PRO A 23 -9.75 -7.64 4.73
CA PRO A 23 -9.38 -7.49 6.15
C PRO A 23 -8.98 -6.05 6.53
N PRO A 24 -9.30 -5.57 7.75
CA PRO A 24 -8.77 -4.31 8.25
C PRO A 24 -7.29 -4.44 8.59
N LEU A 25 -6.55 -3.34 8.45
CA LEU A 25 -5.20 -3.21 9.00
C LEU A 25 -5.22 -3.38 10.53
N THR A 26 -4.16 -3.96 11.08
CA THR A 26 -4.03 -4.18 12.53
C THR A 26 -2.89 -3.33 13.08
N LEU A 27 -3.17 -2.57 14.14
CA LEU A 27 -2.15 -1.92 14.96
C LEU A 27 -1.76 -2.87 16.10
N LYS A 28 -0.48 -3.27 16.16
CA LYS A 28 0.07 -4.15 17.19
C LYS A 28 1.37 -3.57 17.73
N ASP A 29 1.50 -3.47 19.05
CA ASP A 29 2.70 -2.94 19.72
C ASP A 29 3.16 -1.55 19.23
N GLY A 30 2.21 -0.74 18.73
CA GLY A 30 2.45 0.59 18.15
C GLY A 30 2.85 0.57 16.66
N VAL A 31 2.79 -0.58 15.99
CA VAL A 31 3.20 -0.76 14.59
C VAL A 31 2.04 -1.30 13.75
N ILE A 32 1.97 -0.87 12.49
CA ILE A 32 1.11 -1.45 11.46
C ILE A 32 2.01 -2.09 10.42
N ASP A 33 1.72 -3.35 10.08
CA ASP A 33 2.42 -4.17 9.11
C ASP A 33 1.58 -4.29 7.83
N TYR A 34 2.10 -3.75 6.73
CA TYR A 34 1.47 -3.73 5.41
C TYR A 34 2.10 -4.84 4.56
N HIS A 35 1.41 -5.97 4.40
CA HIS A 35 1.86 -7.09 3.58
C HIS A 35 1.26 -7.02 2.18
N PHE A 36 2.11 -6.93 1.15
CA PHE A 36 1.67 -6.90 -0.24
C PHE A 36 1.74 -8.30 -0.86
N ASN A 37 0.84 -8.59 -1.81
CA ASN A 37 0.92 -9.81 -2.62
C ASN A 37 2.00 -9.70 -3.72
N GLU A 38 2.20 -10.77 -4.49
CA GLU A 38 3.19 -10.85 -5.58
C GLU A 38 3.05 -9.73 -6.66
N ASP A 39 1.84 -9.23 -6.90
CA ASP A 39 1.57 -8.11 -7.81
C ASP A 39 1.90 -6.73 -7.19
N GLY A 40 2.35 -6.68 -5.94
CA GLY A 40 2.56 -5.45 -5.16
C GLY A 40 1.26 -4.83 -4.62
N ILE A 41 0.20 -5.62 -4.43
CA ILE A 41 -1.13 -5.11 -4.08
C ILE A 41 -1.49 -5.51 -2.65
N LEU A 42 -2.01 -4.55 -1.89
CA LEU A 42 -2.69 -4.75 -0.60
C LEU A 42 -4.07 -4.09 -0.66
N LEU A 43 -5.10 -4.81 -0.27
CA LEU A 43 -6.47 -4.31 -0.14
C LEU A 43 -6.87 -4.34 1.33
N THR A 44 -7.60 -3.33 1.81
CA THR A 44 -8.07 -3.29 3.20
C THR A 44 -9.39 -2.54 3.35
N SER A 45 -10.22 -2.97 4.31
CA SER A 45 -11.39 -2.22 4.77
C SER A 45 -11.05 -1.06 5.72
N SER A 46 -9.79 -0.94 6.18
CA SER A 46 -9.38 0.24 6.97
C SER A 46 -9.45 1.53 6.15
N PRO A 47 -9.70 2.69 6.80
CA PRO A 47 -9.66 3.99 6.15
C PRO A 47 -8.23 4.50 5.92
N PRO A 48 -8.03 5.46 5.00
CA PRO A 48 -6.70 5.99 4.64
C PRO A 48 -5.97 6.74 5.77
N ASP A 49 -6.67 7.16 6.82
CA ASP A 49 -6.12 7.80 8.01
C ASP A 49 -5.83 6.83 9.17
N PHE A 50 -6.00 5.51 8.95
CA PHE A 50 -5.69 4.49 9.95
C PHE A 50 -4.20 4.51 10.33
N GLY A 51 -3.89 4.67 11.62
CA GLY A 51 -2.52 4.80 12.13
C GLY A 51 -1.95 6.21 12.18
N TRP A 52 -2.62 7.21 11.60
CA TRP A 52 -2.23 8.63 11.69
C TRP A 52 -2.37 9.14 13.15
N GLU A 53 -1.81 10.31 13.47
CA GLU A 53 -1.79 10.83 14.86
C GLU A 53 -3.19 10.91 15.49
N GLY A 54 -3.37 10.21 16.61
CA GLY A 54 -4.69 9.96 17.19
C GLY A 54 -4.68 8.85 18.23
N ARG A 55 -5.87 8.40 18.63
CA ARG A 55 -6.08 7.36 19.65
C ARG A 55 -5.53 5.99 19.24
N ASP A 56 -5.54 5.71 17.94
CA ASP A 56 -5.18 4.43 17.32
C ASP A 56 -3.96 4.60 16.39
N SER A 57 -2.96 5.34 16.86
CA SER A 57 -1.81 5.80 16.06
C SER A 57 -0.55 4.93 16.18
N SER A 58 0.27 4.90 15.12
CA SER A 58 1.56 4.17 15.12
C SER A 58 2.77 5.00 15.55
N GLY A 59 2.54 6.16 16.17
CA GLY A 59 3.58 7.15 16.45
C GLY A 59 4.23 7.78 15.20
N PHE A 60 5.25 8.61 15.42
CA PHE A 60 5.89 9.43 14.39
C PHE A 60 6.54 8.63 13.25
N TYR A 61 5.89 8.60 12.08
CA TYR A 61 6.45 8.54 10.71
C TYR A 61 7.59 7.56 10.36
N GLN A 62 7.95 6.61 11.22
CA GLN A 62 8.95 5.60 10.90
C GLN A 62 8.34 4.51 10.00
N ALA A 63 8.42 4.76 8.69
CA ALA A 63 8.24 3.79 7.64
C ALA A 63 9.55 2.99 7.42
N ASN A 64 9.45 1.68 7.57
CA ASN A 64 10.46 0.70 7.18
C ASN A 64 9.94 -0.07 5.95
N TYR A 65 10.81 -0.34 4.98
CA TYR A 65 10.45 -1.07 3.75
C TYR A 65 11.30 -2.34 3.69
N TYR A 66 10.67 -3.46 3.35
CA TYR A 66 11.29 -4.78 3.32
C TYR A 66 10.98 -5.47 1.98
N SER A 67 11.96 -6.21 1.45
CA SER A 67 11.82 -7.13 0.32
C SER A 67 12.03 -8.55 0.87
N GLY A 68 10.94 -9.29 1.09
CA GLY A 68 10.97 -10.44 2.00
C GLY A 68 11.37 -10.00 3.42
N ASP A 69 12.30 -10.71 4.05
CA ASP A 69 12.85 -10.32 5.37
C ASP A 69 13.92 -9.20 5.30
N ARG A 70 14.37 -8.82 4.10
CA ARG A 70 15.48 -7.86 3.92
C ARG A 70 14.99 -6.42 3.99
N LEU A 71 15.42 -5.67 5.01
CA LEU A 71 15.26 -4.21 5.05
C LEU A 71 15.89 -3.56 3.79
N MET A 72 15.20 -2.59 3.21
CA MET A 72 15.62 -1.87 2.01
C MET A 72 16.20 -0.49 2.35
N ASP A 73 17.17 -0.04 1.54
CA ASP A 73 17.73 1.29 1.69
C ASP A 73 16.74 2.37 1.24
N LYS A 74 16.64 3.47 1.99
CA LYS A 74 15.64 4.52 1.74
C LYS A 74 15.85 5.26 0.41
N GLU A 75 17.02 5.14 -0.19
CA GLU A 75 17.33 5.68 -1.52
C GLU A 75 16.79 4.79 -2.66
N GLU A 76 16.46 3.51 -2.41
CA GLU A 76 15.76 2.63 -3.37
C GLU A 76 14.25 2.91 -3.46
N ILE A 77 13.69 3.59 -2.46
CA ILE A 77 12.24 3.76 -2.26
C ILE A 77 11.79 5.18 -2.61
N THR A 78 10.94 5.30 -3.64
CA THR A 78 10.15 6.51 -3.86
C THR A 78 8.80 6.37 -3.15
N PHE A 79 8.42 7.38 -2.37
CA PHE A 79 7.11 7.45 -1.73
C PHE A 79 6.26 8.55 -2.37
N SER A 80 4.97 8.28 -2.57
CA SER A 80 3.99 9.27 -3.01
C SER A 80 2.80 9.30 -2.07
N SER A 81 2.41 10.51 -1.65
CA SER A 81 1.30 10.77 -0.74
C SER A 81 -0.01 10.14 -1.21
N LEU A 82 -0.89 9.81 -0.27
CA LEU A 82 -2.22 9.27 -0.56
C LEU A 82 -2.95 10.11 -1.60
N GLY A 83 -3.49 9.43 -2.61
CA GLY A 83 -4.28 10.00 -3.69
C GLY A 83 -5.61 9.27 -3.82
N GLU A 84 -6.65 9.96 -4.26
CA GLU A 84 -8.00 9.38 -4.31
C GLU A 84 -8.52 9.32 -5.76
N GLY A 85 -8.20 8.18 -6.39
CA GLY A 85 -8.35 7.97 -7.83
C GLY A 85 -9.75 7.52 -8.24
N TYR A 86 -10.17 7.99 -9.40
CA TYR A 86 -11.30 7.41 -10.12
C TYR A 86 -10.82 6.31 -11.05
N VAL A 87 -11.44 5.14 -10.92
CA VAL A 87 -11.25 3.99 -11.81
C VAL A 87 -12.61 3.75 -12.45
N TYR A 88 -12.71 4.13 -13.73
CA TYR A 88 -13.95 4.01 -14.50
C TYR A 88 -14.52 2.60 -14.42
N ASP A 89 -15.84 2.53 -14.29
CA ASP A 89 -16.65 1.31 -14.14
C ASP A 89 -16.42 0.52 -12.83
N VAL A 90 -15.56 1.02 -11.92
CA VAL A 90 -15.30 0.39 -10.61
C VAL A 90 -15.69 1.31 -9.45
N GLY A 91 -15.34 2.61 -9.52
CA GLY A 91 -15.67 3.58 -8.48
C GLY A 91 -14.51 4.51 -8.12
N LYS A 92 -14.52 4.99 -6.88
CA LYS A 92 -13.55 5.94 -6.32
C LYS A 92 -12.83 5.27 -5.15
N TYR A 93 -11.50 5.20 -5.20
CA TYR A 93 -10.69 4.55 -4.17
C TYR A 93 -9.54 5.46 -3.74
N TYR A 94 -9.33 5.56 -2.43
CA TYR A 94 -8.19 6.26 -1.85
C TYR A 94 -7.05 5.24 -1.71
N TYR A 95 -5.88 5.57 -2.25
CA TYR A 95 -4.76 4.63 -2.40
C TYR A 95 -3.41 5.27 -2.07
N GLU A 96 -2.48 4.41 -1.64
CA GLU A 96 -1.07 4.70 -1.41
C GLU A 96 -0.25 4.18 -2.58
N LYS A 97 0.88 4.83 -2.92
CA LYS A 97 1.81 4.36 -3.95
C LYS A 97 3.24 4.41 -3.42
N ILE A 98 3.88 3.24 -3.40
CA ILE A 98 5.27 3.02 -3.04
C ILE A 98 6.01 2.52 -4.29
N GLY A 99 6.98 3.27 -4.80
CA GLY A 99 7.70 2.94 -6.03
C GLY A 99 9.12 2.43 -5.75
N VAL A 100 9.39 1.17 -6.11
CA VAL A 100 10.71 0.56 -6.14
C VAL A 100 11.19 0.54 -7.59
N LYS A 101 12.07 1.48 -7.96
CA LYS A 101 12.46 1.79 -9.36
C LYS A 101 11.24 2.19 -10.22
N GLU A 102 10.91 3.47 -10.26
CA GLU A 102 9.67 3.96 -10.91
C GLU A 102 9.52 3.62 -12.40
N GLU A 103 10.63 3.36 -13.11
CA GLU A 103 10.63 2.97 -14.53
C GLU A 103 9.86 1.67 -14.83
N TYR A 104 9.61 0.81 -13.84
CA TYR A 104 8.81 -0.43 -13.98
C TYR A 104 7.36 -0.28 -13.50
N CYS A 105 6.92 0.92 -13.07
CA CYS A 105 5.61 1.10 -12.47
C CYS A 105 4.45 0.98 -13.47
N THR A 106 3.57 0.00 -13.25
CA THR A 106 2.28 -0.08 -13.97
C THR A 106 1.36 1.06 -13.52
N HIS A 107 0.74 1.76 -14.47
CA HIS A 107 -0.17 2.86 -14.16
C HIS A 107 -1.38 2.40 -13.31
N ILE A 108 -1.75 3.16 -12.29
CA ILE A 108 -2.79 2.82 -11.29
C ILE A 108 -4.12 2.35 -11.90
N SER A 109 -4.57 2.98 -13.00
CA SER A 109 -5.80 2.57 -13.69
C SER A 109 -5.70 1.21 -14.38
N GLY A 110 -4.51 0.74 -14.73
CA GLY A 110 -4.27 -0.63 -15.19
C GLY A 110 -4.29 -1.63 -14.05
N VAL A 111 -3.71 -1.28 -12.89
CA VAL A 111 -3.71 -2.10 -11.68
C VAL A 111 -5.13 -2.31 -11.16
N ALA A 112 -5.87 -1.23 -10.91
CA ALA A 112 -7.22 -1.31 -10.35
C ALA A 112 -8.23 -2.04 -11.24
N ARG A 113 -8.11 -1.93 -12.58
CA ARG A 113 -8.92 -2.74 -13.49
C ARG A 113 -8.67 -4.24 -13.30
N ARG A 114 -7.42 -4.67 -13.13
CA ARG A 114 -7.11 -6.09 -12.86
C ARG A 114 -7.75 -6.60 -11.57
N ILE A 115 -7.70 -5.79 -10.51
CA ILE A 115 -8.22 -6.15 -9.18
C ILE A 115 -9.74 -6.28 -9.17
N PHE A 116 -10.44 -5.30 -9.74
CA PHE A 116 -11.86 -5.10 -9.47
C PHE A 116 -12.80 -5.35 -10.66
N GLN A 117 -12.30 -5.47 -11.90
CA GLN A 117 -13.12 -5.84 -13.08
C GLN A 117 -13.08 -7.34 -13.41
N ASN A 118 -12.30 -8.14 -12.66
CA ASN A 118 -12.17 -9.59 -12.81
C ASN A 118 -12.68 -10.38 -11.58
N LYS A 119 -13.47 -9.75 -10.70
CA LYS A 119 -14.18 -10.39 -9.57
C LYS A 119 -15.64 -10.65 -9.94
#